data_AF-A0A7C4UM68-F1
#
_entry.id   AF-A0A7C4UM68-F1
#
_cell.length_a   1.000
_cell.length_b   1.000
_cell.length_c   1.000
_cell.angle_alpha   90.00
_cell.angle_beta   90.00
_cell.angle_gamma   90.00
#
_symmetry.space_group_name_H-M   'P 1'
#
loop_
_entity.id
_entity.type
_entity.pdbx_description
1 polymer ?
#
loop_
_entity_poly.entity_id
_entity_poly.type
_entity_poly.pdbx_seq_one_letter_code
_entity_poly.pdbx_strand_id
1 'polypeptide(L)'
;MSLDPRSIFSQVTQPMLIIGGEKDLQCEPADVDRIAKLVKYPVEAHVITNLTHILRFDEGEPSMLGVTRLIKKPMEPIVPEMIAKWLKQQTG
;
A
#
# COMPACT_ATOMS: atom_id res chain seq x y z
N MET A 1 3.66 1.24 24.80
CA MET A 1 4.21 0.08 24.07
C MET A 1 4.53 0.53 22.67
N SER A 2 5.78 0.41 22.21
CA SER A 2 6.08 0.56 20.78
C SER A 2 5.78 -0.77 20.08
N LEU A 3 5.16 -0.71 18.92
CA LEU A 3 5.02 -1.88 18.05
C LEU A 3 6.38 -2.20 17.41
N ASP A 4 6.66 -3.49 17.19
CA ASP A 4 7.75 -3.95 16.33
C ASP A 4 7.16 -4.53 15.03
N PRO A 5 7.07 -3.73 13.96
CA PRO A 5 6.51 -4.17 12.69
C PRO A 5 7.22 -5.40 12.11
N ARG A 6 8.53 -5.56 12.35
CA ARG A 6 9.30 -6.66 11.76
C ARG A 6 8.86 -7.99 12.35
N SER A 7 8.73 -8.03 13.67
CA SER A 7 8.20 -9.20 14.38
C SER A 7 6.77 -9.53 13.93
N ILE A 8 5.91 -8.51 13.75
CA ILE A 8 4.53 -8.70 13.30
C ILE A 8 4.47 -9.31 11.90
N PHE A 9 5.16 -8.73 10.92
CA PHE A 9 5.13 -9.24 9.55
C PHE A 9 5.78 -10.62 9.41
N SER A 10 6.79 -10.95 10.22
CA SER A 10 7.43 -12.27 10.23
C SER A 10 6.49 -13.42 10.65
N GLN A 11 5.38 -13.09 11.30
CA GLN A 11 4.37 -14.03 11.78
C GLN A 11 3.19 -14.22 10.81
N VAL A 12 3.18 -13.54 9.66
CA VAL A 12 2.15 -13.74 8.63
C VAL A 12 2.21 -15.17 8.09
N THR A 13 1.08 -15.87 8.14
CA THR A 13 0.96 -17.29 7.75
C THR A 13 0.09 -17.55 6.53
N GLN A 14 -0.29 -16.50 5.80
CA GLN A 14 -1.19 -16.56 4.65
C GLN A 14 -0.62 -15.73 3.50
N PRO A 15 -1.04 -15.98 2.24
CA PRO A 15 -0.73 -15.08 1.14
C PRO A 15 -1.12 -13.64 1.46
N MET A 16 -0.32 -12.68 1.00
CA MET A 16 -0.50 -11.28 1.33
C MET A 16 -0.41 -10.39 0.09
N LEU A 17 -1.28 -9.40 0.02
CA LEU A 17 -1.19 -8.28 -0.92
C LEU A 17 -0.67 -7.05 -0.17
N ILE A 18 0.40 -6.44 -0.66
CA ILE A 18 0.92 -5.15 -0.19
C ILE A 18 0.75 -4.12 -1.31
N ILE A 19 0.10 -3.00 -0.98
CA ILE A 19 -0.05 -1.85 -1.87
C ILE A 19 0.54 -0.63 -1.16
N GLY A 20 1.60 -0.05 -1.71
CA GLY A 20 2.15 1.23 -1.27
C GLY A 20 1.98 2.30 -2.33
N GLY A 21 1.99 3.57 -1.91
CA GLY A 21 1.99 4.71 -2.81
C GLY A 21 3.37 5.33 -2.94
N GLU A 22 3.78 5.68 -4.15
CA GLU A 22 5.06 6.38 -4.39
C GLU A 22 5.13 7.74 -3.66
N LYS A 23 4.00 8.44 -3.56
CA LYS A 23 3.88 9.75 -2.90
C LYS A 23 3.26 9.65 -1.51
N ASP A 24 3.37 8.49 -0.86
CA ASP A 24 3.02 8.37 0.54
C ASP A 24 4.08 9.10 1.39
N LEU A 25 3.69 10.22 1.99
CA LEU A 25 4.57 11.00 2.86
C LEU A 25 4.73 10.39 4.27
N GLN A 26 3.89 9.42 4.64
CA GLN A 26 3.91 8.77 5.94
C GLN A 26 4.67 7.43 5.92
N CYS A 27 4.85 6.83 4.75
CA CYS A 27 5.51 5.53 4.57
C CYS A 27 6.51 5.61 3.41
N GLU A 28 7.71 5.04 3.55
CA GLU A 28 8.64 5.00 2.42
C GLU A 28 8.14 3.96 1.40
N PRO A 29 8.14 4.27 0.08
CA PRO A 29 7.75 3.29 -0.93
C PRO A 29 8.61 2.01 -0.89
N ALA A 30 9.87 2.13 -0.49
CA ALA A 30 10.78 1.02 -0.30
C ALA A 30 10.35 0.05 0.82
N ASP A 31 9.48 0.48 1.75
CA ASP A 31 8.96 -0.40 2.80
C ASP A 31 8.11 -1.54 2.23
N VAL A 32 7.49 -1.37 1.05
CA VAL A 32 6.76 -2.44 0.38
C VAL A 32 7.65 -3.66 0.14
N ASP A 33 8.83 -3.45 -0.43
CA ASP A 33 9.80 -4.52 -0.69
C ASP A 33 10.44 -5.04 0.62
N ARG A 34 10.70 -4.14 1.59
CA ARG A 34 11.24 -4.54 2.90
C ARG A 34 10.26 -5.46 3.66
N ILE A 35 8.97 -5.14 3.66
CA ILE A 35 7.93 -5.95 4.30
C ILE A 35 7.74 -7.27 3.54
N ALA A 36 7.72 -7.24 2.21
CA ALA A 36 7.60 -8.46 1.40
C ALA A 36 8.69 -9.48 1.73
N LYS A 37 9.92 -9.04 1.97
CA LYS A 37 11.06 -9.91 2.36
C LYS A 37 10.94 -10.52 3.77
N LEU A 38 10.09 -9.97 4.64
CA LEU A 38 9.88 -10.50 6.00
C LEU A 38 8.85 -11.63 6.03
N VAL A 39 7.95 -11.67 5.05
CA VAL A 39 6.85 -12.63 5.00
C VAL A 39 7.30 -13.93 4.32
N LYS A 40 7.02 -15.06 4.97
CA LYS A 40 7.43 -16.40 4.50
C LYS A 40 6.45 -17.04 3.52
N TYR A 41 5.36 -16.35 3.20
CA TYR A 41 4.27 -16.79 2.34
C TYR A 41 4.25 -15.96 1.06
N PRO A 42 3.54 -16.41 0.00
CA PRO A 42 3.46 -15.65 -1.25
C PRO A 42 2.99 -14.21 -1.01
N VAL A 43 3.80 -13.26 -1.46
CA VAL A 43 3.48 -11.83 -1.39
C VAL A 43 3.35 -11.28 -2.80
N GLU A 44 2.22 -10.65 -3.07
CA GLU A 44 2.05 -9.75 -4.21
C GLU A 44 2.26 -8.32 -3.70
N ALA A 45 3.26 -7.61 -4.25
CA ALA A 45 3.70 -6.33 -3.73
C ALA A 45 3.75 -5.28 -4.85
N HIS A 46 3.13 -4.12 -4.61
CA HIS A 46 3.01 -3.05 -5.59
C HIS A 46 3.31 -1.69 -4.97
N VAL A 47 4.08 -0.87 -5.70
CA VAL A 47 4.20 0.57 -5.46
C VAL A 47 3.49 1.27 -6.62
N ILE A 48 2.47 2.05 -6.30
CA ILE A 48 1.66 2.75 -7.31
C ILE A 48 2.19 4.17 -7.47
N THR A 49 2.63 4.50 -8.69
CA THR A 49 3.10 5.84 -9.08
C THR A 49 2.04 6.90 -8.77
N ASN A 50 2.48 8.06 -8.26
CA ASN A 50 1.63 9.20 -7.86
C ASN A 50 0.57 8.92 -6.79
N LEU A 51 0.45 7.70 -6.25
CA LEU A 51 -0.53 7.40 -5.22
C LEU A 51 -0.06 7.97 -3.88
N THR A 52 -0.93 8.72 -3.23
CA THR A 52 -0.72 9.32 -1.90
C THR A 52 -1.17 8.39 -0.79
N HIS A 53 -0.85 8.75 0.45
CA HIS A 53 -1.28 8.03 1.66
C HIS A 53 -2.80 7.81 1.75
N ILE A 54 -3.60 8.77 1.26
CA ILE A 54 -5.06 8.69 1.28
C ILE A 54 -5.64 7.97 0.05
N LEU A 55 -4.82 7.25 -0.71
CA LEU A 55 -5.23 6.46 -1.87
C LEU A 55 -5.87 7.32 -2.97
N ARG A 56 -5.25 8.49 -3.23
CA ARG A 56 -5.59 9.44 -4.30
C ARG A 56 -4.37 9.71 -5.15
N PHE A 57 -4.53 9.92 -6.44
CA PHE A 57 -3.42 10.39 -7.26
C PHE A 57 -3.15 11.88 -7.04
N ASP A 58 -1.87 12.20 -6.89
CA ASP A 58 -1.36 13.55 -6.97
C ASP A 58 -0.28 13.62 -8.06
N GLU A 59 -0.56 14.31 -9.16
CA GLU A 59 0.44 14.55 -10.21
C GLU A 59 1.34 15.75 -9.88
N GLY A 60 0.98 16.56 -8.89
CA GLY A 60 1.78 17.70 -8.42
C GLY A 60 2.90 17.29 -7.46
N GLU A 61 3.65 18.29 -6.98
CA GLU A 61 4.65 18.09 -5.93
C GLU A 61 3.99 17.58 -4.63
N PRO A 62 4.51 16.51 -4.01
CA PRO A 62 3.97 15.97 -2.76
C PRO A 62 3.86 17.05 -1.67
N SER A 63 2.64 17.34 -1.21
CA SER A 63 2.41 18.35 -0.18
C SER A 63 1.15 18.11 0.66
N MET A 64 1.18 18.55 1.92
CA MET A 64 0.02 18.47 2.83
C MET A 64 -1.19 19.31 2.35
N LEU A 65 -0.92 20.40 1.63
CA LEU A 65 -1.97 21.22 1.00
C LEU A 65 -2.68 20.43 -0.12
N GLY A 66 -1.93 19.68 -0.93
CA GLY A 66 -2.47 18.76 -1.94
C GLY A 66 -3.42 17.73 -1.33
N VAL A 67 -3.03 17.10 -0.22
CA VAL A 67 -3.85 16.11 0.51
C VAL A 67 -5.22 16.68 0.91
N THR A 68 -5.26 17.92 1.42
CA THR A 68 -6.52 18.57 1.85
C THR A 68 -7.48 18.79 0.67
N ARG A 69 -6.96 19.03 -0.54
CA ARG A 69 -7.77 19.11 -1.76
C ARG A 69 -8.25 17.72 -2.20
N LEU A 70 -7.39 16.71 -2.11
CA LEU A 70 -7.64 15.36 -2.58
C LEU A 70 -8.62 14.57 -1.72
N ILE A 71 -8.71 14.85 -0.42
CA ILE A 71 -9.62 14.15 0.49
C ILE A 71 -11.10 14.31 0.11
N LYS A 72 -11.44 15.35 -0.65
CA LYS A 72 -12.79 15.60 -1.18
C LYS A 72 -13.13 14.73 -2.40
N LYS A 73 -12.17 14.01 -2.96
CA LYS A 73 -12.34 13.14 -4.13
C LYS A 73 -12.59 11.68 -3.70
N PRO A 74 -13.27 10.86 -4.52
CA PRO A 74 -13.37 9.42 -4.31
C PRO A 74 -12.02 8.73 -4.49
N MET A 75 -11.89 7.52 -3.94
CA MET A 75 -10.67 6.71 -4.01
C MET A 75 -10.33 6.28 -5.41
N GLU A 76 -9.03 6.21 -5.71
CA GLU A 76 -8.61 5.72 -7.02
C GLU A 76 -9.08 4.28 -7.17
N PRO A 77 -9.80 3.95 -8.25
CA PRO A 77 -10.40 2.64 -8.43
C PRO A 77 -9.35 1.52 -8.54
N ILE A 78 -8.11 1.86 -8.89
CA ILE A 78 -6.99 0.92 -8.97
C ILE A 78 -6.81 0.11 -7.67
N VAL A 79 -7.01 0.73 -6.50
CA VAL A 79 -6.81 0.05 -5.21
C VAL A 79 -7.86 -1.04 -4.98
N PRO A 80 -9.18 -0.76 -4.98
CA PRO A 80 -10.19 -1.80 -4.83
C PRO A 80 -10.18 -2.81 -6.00
N GLU A 81 -9.82 -2.40 -7.22
CA GLU A 81 -9.68 -3.32 -8.35
C GLU A 81 -8.55 -4.33 -8.14
N MET A 82 -7.39 -3.88 -7.64
CA MET A 82 -6.28 -4.76 -7.28
C MET A 82 -6.65 -5.73 -6.15
N ILE A 83 -7.33 -5.24 -5.11
CA ILE A 83 -7.81 -6.09 -4.01
C ILE A 83 -8.79 -7.14 -4.56
N ALA A 84 -9.76 -6.75 -5.37
CA ALA A 84 -10.76 -7.67 -5.93
C ALA A 84 -10.11 -8.71 -6.86
N LYS A 85 -9.13 -8.30 -7.66
CA LYS A 85 -8.35 -9.20 -8.52
C LYS A 85 -7.56 -10.20 -7.70
N TRP A 86 -6.84 -9.74 -6.67
CA TRP A 86 -6.04 -10.60 -5.81
C TRP A 86 -6.91 -11.61 -5.06
N LEU A 87 -8.03 -11.18 -4.49
CA LEU A 87 -8.97 -12.07 -3.81
C LEU A 87 -9.47 -13.19 -4.72
N LYS A 88 -9.84 -12.87 -5.97
CA LYS A 88 -10.25 -13.89 -6.96
C LYS A 88 -9.16 -14.93 -7.23
N GLN A 89 -7.88 -14.55 -7.17
CA GLN A 89 -6.76 -15.47 -7.35
C GLN A 89 -6.51 -16.35 -6.11
N GLN A 90 -6.91 -15.90 -4.92
CA GLN A 90 -6.76 -16.69 -3.69
C GLN A 90 -7.91 -17.68 -3.47
N THR A 91 -9.10 -17.38 -3.98
CA THR A 91 -10.33 -18.17 -3.76
C THR A 91 -10.76 -19.01 -4.97
N GLY A 92 -10.09 -18.85 -6.12
CA GLY A 92 -10.33 -19.66 -7.32
C GLY A 92 -9.58 -20.97 -7.27
#